data_AF-A0A833DQ05-F1
#
_entry.id   AF-A0A833DQ05-F1
#
_cell.length_a   1.000
_cell.length_b   1.000
_cell.length_c   1.000
_cell.angle_alpha   90.00
_cell.angle_beta   90.00
_cell.angle_gamma   90.00
#
_symmetry.space_group_name_H-M   'P 1'
#
loop_
_entity.id
_entity.type
_entity.pdbx_description
1 polymer ?
#
loop_
_entity_poly.entity_id
_entity_poly.type
_entity_poly.pdbx_seq_one_letter_code
_entity_poly.pdbx_strand_id
1 'polypeptide(L)'
;FHPIGLVLHTGKPLAMLDPYTGDASEMSRSRIERILRQRFGMIMSVQDSKSFGILIGEKPGQMRRSLALRMKRMLEKHGKKGYLLALEHIGPELIDFYPVDAFVNTACPRIAIDDAVKYAKPLITPFELEVSLGEKKWENGYQFDEIP
;
A
#
# COMPACT_ATOMS: atom_id res chain seq x y z
N PHE A 1 2.36 3.41 -12.49
CA PHE A 1 1.15 3.11 -11.71
C PHE A 1 0.07 2.39 -12.52
N HIS A 2 -0.70 3.05 -13.41
CA HIS A 2 -1.92 2.45 -14.01
C HIS A 2 -1.73 1.09 -14.71
N PRO A 3 -0.69 0.89 -15.54
CA PRO A 3 -0.49 -0.41 -16.19
C PRO A 3 -0.24 -1.55 -15.20
N ILE A 4 0.39 -1.26 -14.06
CA ILE A 4 0.67 -2.24 -13.00
C ILE A 4 -0.63 -2.69 -12.35
N GLY A 5 -1.47 -1.72 -11.93
CA GLY A 5 -2.76 -2.02 -11.31
C GLY A 5 -3.65 -2.86 -12.24
N LEU A 6 -3.69 -2.50 -13.53
CA LEU A 6 -4.48 -3.23 -14.52
C LEU A 6 -4.01 -4.69 -14.72
N VAL A 7 -2.70 -4.94 -14.80
CA VAL A 7 -2.21 -6.32 -14.91
C VAL A 7 -2.43 -7.11 -13.62
N LEU A 8 -2.20 -6.50 -12.46
CA LEU A 8 -2.44 -7.17 -11.18
C LEU A 8 -3.91 -7.52 -10.96
N HIS A 9 -4.82 -6.67 -11.43
CA HIS A 9 -6.27 -6.89 -11.34
C HIS A 9 -6.75 -7.94 -12.36
N THR A 10 -6.25 -7.90 -13.60
CA THR A 10 -6.77 -8.75 -14.69
C THR A 10 -6.03 -10.06 -14.87
N GLY A 11 -4.74 -10.14 -14.48
CA GLY A 11 -3.85 -11.26 -14.77
C GLY A 11 -3.54 -11.45 -16.27
N LYS A 12 -3.90 -10.49 -17.14
CA LYS A 12 -3.78 -10.62 -18.60
C LYS A 12 -2.52 -9.90 -19.12
N PRO A 13 -1.98 -10.31 -20.29
CA PRO A 13 -0.97 -9.53 -21.00
C PRO A 13 -1.45 -8.11 -21.26
N LEU A 14 -0.54 -7.13 -21.16
CA LEU A 14 -0.87 -5.71 -21.31
C LEU A 14 0.12 -5.01 -22.25
N ALA A 15 -0.43 -4.46 -23.34
CA ALA A 15 0.26 -3.50 -24.18
C ALA A 15 0.02 -2.07 -23.66
N MET A 16 1.04 -1.23 -23.77
CA MET A 16 1.04 0.19 -23.40
C MET A 16 1.45 0.99 -24.63
N LEU A 17 0.69 2.05 -24.93
CA LEU A 17 1.00 3.02 -25.98
C LEU A 17 1.14 4.39 -25.34
N ASP A 18 2.30 5.04 -25.52
CA ASP A 18 2.47 6.43 -25.14
C ASP A 18 2.00 7.33 -26.31
N PRO A 19 0.91 8.11 -26.14
CA PRO A 19 0.36 8.92 -27.23
C PRO A 19 1.24 10.14 -27.58
N TYR A 20 2.21 10.49 -26.75
CA TYR A 20 3.10 11.63 -26.99
C TYR A 20 4.35 11.22 -27.78
N THR A 21 4.89 10.04 -27.50
CA THR A 21 6.07 9.52 -28.23
C THR A 21 5.70 8.59 -29.38
N GLY A 22 4.52 7.99 -29.35
CA GLY A 22 4.10 6.94 -30.28
C GLY A 22 4.67 5.56 -29.94
N ASP A 23 5.41 5.42 -28.84
CA ASP A 23 6.05 4.15 -28.47
C ASP A 23 5.02 3.14 -27.95
N ALA A 24 5.06 1.94 -28.52
CA ALA A 24 4.32 0.79 -28.03
C ALA A 24 5.25 -0.19 -27.32
N SER A 25 4.87 -0.64 -26.13
CA SER A 25 5.61 -1.63 -25.36
C SER A 25 4.66 -2.59 -24.64
N GLU A 26 5.10 -3.84 -24.44
CA GLU A 26 4.37 -4.80 -23.61
C GLU A 26 4.93 -4.78 -22.18
N MET A 27 4.04 -4.89 -21.19
CA MET A 27 4.47 -5.03 -19.81
C MET A 27 5.17 -6.38 -19.60
N SER A 28 6.48 -6.34 -19.33
CA SER A 28 7.24 -7.57 -19.07
C SER A 28 6.79 -8.25 -17.77
N ARG A 29 6.72 -9.59 -17.79
CA ARG A 29 6.48 -10.41 -16.59
C ARG A 29 7.50 -10.14 -15.49
N SER A 30 8.77 -9.99 -15.89
CA SER A 30 9.87 -9.66 -14.97
C SER A 30 9.67 -8.35 -14.21
N ARG A 31 9.01 -7.36 -14.83
CA ARG A 31 8.68 -6.09 -14.16
C ARG A 31 7.62 -6.29 -13.08
N ILE A 32 6.60 -7.10 -13.36
CA ILE A 32 5.52 -7.41 -12.41
C ILE A 32 6.09 -8.22 -11.24
N GLU A 33 6.86 -9.26 -11.52
CA GLU A 33 7.53 -10.08 -10.50
C GLU A 33 8.43 -9.24 -9.59
N ARG A 34 9.16 -8.28 -10.15
CA ARG A 34 9.99 -7.35 -9.37
C ARG A 34 9.16 -6.53 -8.39
N ILE A 35 8.02 -6.00 -8.84
CA ILE A 35 7.11 -5.22 -7.98
C ILE A 35 6.53 -6.11 -6.88
N LEU A 36 6.03 -7.30 -7.22
CA LEU A 36 5.48 -8.25 -6.25
C LEU A 36 6.53 -8.65 -5.21
N ARG A 37 7.78 -8.90 -5.63
CA ARG A 37 8.90 -9.18 -4.73
C ARG A 37 9.19 -8.02 -3.78
N GLN A 38 9.16 -6.78 -4.28
CA GLN A 38 9.31 -5.59 -3.44
C GLN A 38 8.17 -5.49 -2.41
N ARG A 39 6.91 -5.69 -2.83
CA ARG A 39 5.76 -5.66 -1.92
C ARG A 39 5.84 -6.76 -0.86
N PHE A 40 6.22 -7.98 -1.25
CA PHE A 40 6.43 -9.07 -0.31
C PHE A 40 7.55 -8.74 0.70
N GLY A 41 8.66 -8.17 0.24
CA GLY A 41 9.72 -7.68 1.13
C GLY A 41 9.21 -6.63 2.13
N MET A 42 8.34 -5.71 1.70
CA MET A 42 7.71 -4.73 2.59
C MET A 42 6.80 -5.39 3.63
N ILE A 43 5.98 -6.37 3.24
CA ILE A 43 5.14 -7.15 4.17
C ILE A 43 6.01 -7.82 5.23
N MET A 44 7.09 -8.48 4.82
CA MET A 44 8.01 -9.16 5.75
C MET A 44 8.68 -8.17 6.70
N SER A 45 9.03 -6.97 6.24
CA SER A 45 9.69 -5.94 7.06
C SER A 45 8.85 -5.42 8.24
N VAL A 46 7.52 -5.58 8.20
CA VAL A 46 6.61 -5.11 9.26
C VAL A 46 6.10 -6.22 10.18
N GLN A 47 6.54 -7.47 9.96
CA GLN A 47 6.00 -8.62 10.68
C GLN A 47 6.19 -8.50 12.20
N ASP A 48 7.37 -8.00 12.61
CA ASP A 48 7.75 -7.82 14.02
C ASP A 48 7.39 -6.44 14.59
N SER A 49 6.79 -5.54 13.78
CA SER A 49 6.35 -4.22 14.23
C SER A 49 5.29 -4.33 15.33
N LYS A 50 5.40 -3.50 16.38
CA LYS A 50 4.49 -3.51 17.53
C LYS A 50 3.49 -2.35 17.51
N SER A 51 3.82 -1.30 16.78
CA SER A 51 3.05 -0.06 16.71
C SER A 51 2.95 0.45 15.27
N PHE A 52 1.75 0.88 14.89
CA PHE A 52 1.42 1.31 13.53
C PHE A 52 0.70 2.66 13.55
N GLY A 53 1.11 3.56 12.66
CA GLY A 53 0.34 4.76 12.30
C GLY A 53 -0.57 4.45 11.11
N ILE A 54 -1.88 4.69 11.24
CA ILE A 54 -2.89 4.46 10.21
C ILE A 54 -3.26 5.82 9.61
N LEU A 55 -2.84 6.05 8.37
CA LEU A 55 -2.96 7.32 7.69
C LEU A 55 -4.34 7.45 7.04
N ILE A 56 -5.05 8.53 7.34
CA ILE A 56 -6.35 8.91 6.78
C ILE A 56 -6.15 10.19 5.98
N GLY A 57 -6.45 10.16 4.67
CA GLY A 57 -6.40 11.35 3.83
C GLY A 57 -7.67 12.17 3.96
N GLU A 58 -7.57 13.45 4.28
CA GLU A 58 -8.73 14.34 4.45
C GLU A 58 -9.30 14.88 3.12
N LYS A 59 -8.53 14.77 2.03
CA LYS A 59 -8.97 15.21 0.70
C LYS A 59 -10.24 14.47 0.26
N PRO A 60 -11.20 15.18 -0.39
CA PRO A 60 -12.36 14.54 -1.00
C PRO A 60 -11.95 13.37 -1.90
N GLY A 61 -12.61 12.22 -1.74
CA GLY A 61 -12.29 10.98 -2.46
C GLY A 61 -11.17 10.12 -1.86
N GLN A 62 -10.43 10.59 -0.83
CA GLN A 62 -9.40 9.78 -0.15
C GLN A 62 -9.80 9.35 1.27
N MET A 63 -10.88 9.91 1.81
CA MET A 63 -11.27 9.72 3.20
C MET A 63 -11.91 8.34 3.44
N ARG A 64 -11.08 7.31 3.64
CA ARG A 64 -11.52 5.92 3.91
C ARG A 64 -11.59 5.62 5.43
N ARG A 65 -12.27 6.47 6.19
CA ARG A 65 -12.34 6.41 7.68
C ARG A 65 -12.79 5.03 8.20
N SER A 66 -13.81 4.43 7.59
CA SER A 66 -14.32 3.11 7.99
C SER A 66 -13.27 2.01 7.82
N LEU A 67 -12.46 2.09 6.76
CA LEU A 67 -11.36 1.17 6.53
C LEU A 67 -10.25 1.38 7.57
N ALA A 68 -9.88 2.63 7.86
CA ALA A 68 -8.90 2.94 8.90
C ALA A 68 -9.29 2.40 10.28
N LEU A 69 -10.56 2.55 10.66
CA LEU A 69 -11.09 1.98 11.89
C LEU A 69 -11.05 0.45 11.90
N ARG A 70 -11.31 -0.20 10.76
CA ARG A 70 -11.16 -1.65 10.62
C ARG A 70 -9.70 -2.10 10.80
N MET A 71 -8.75 -1.39 10.19
CA MET A 71 -7.31 -1.67 10.35
C MET A 71 -6.87 -1.53 11.80
N LYS A 72 -7.35 -0.49 12.50
CA LYS A 72 -7.09 -0.30 13.93
C LYS A 72 -7.57 -1.49 14.76
N ARG A 73 -8.84 -1.89 14.61
CA ARG A 73 -9.41 -3.03 15.34
C ARG A 73 -8.67 -4.35 15.05
N MET A 74 -8.22 -4.52 13.81
CA MET A 74 -7.45 -5.69 13.40
C MET A 74 -6.08 -5.73 14.11
N LEU A 75 -5.36 -4.60 14.13
CA LEU A 75 -4.11 -4.49 14.88
C LEU A 75 -4.31 -4.81 16.37
N GLU A 76 -5.36 -4.26 16.98
CA GLU A 76 -5.69 -4.49 18.40
C GLU A 76 -5.98 -5.99 18.69
N LYS A 77 -6.73 -6.66 17.81
CA LYS A 77 -7.00 -8.11 17.90
C LYS A 77 -5.72 -8.95 17.87
N HIS A 78 -4.70 -8.48 17.16
CA HIS A 78 -3.37 -9.11 17.06
C HIS A 78 -2.37 -8.60 18.10
N GLY A 79 -2.83 -7.88 19.14
CA GLY A 79 -1.97 -7.39 20.21
C GLY A 79 -1.00 -6.26 19.80
N LYS A 80 -1.24 -5.61 18.66
CA LYS A 80 -0.44 -4.49 18.13
C LYS A 80 -1.17 -3.16 18.38
N LYS A 81 -0.41 -2.07 18.51
CA LYS A 81 -0.97 -0.73 18.74
C LYS A 81 -1.25 -0.03 17.40
N GLY A 82 -2.46 0.50 17.22
CA GLY A 82 -2.85 1.27 16.03
C GLY A 82 -3.27 2.71 16.37
N TYR A 83 -2.60 3.70 15.78
CA TYR A 83 -2.86 5.12 15.97
C TYR A 83 -3.44 5.72 14.69
N LEU A 84 -4.58 6.40 14.77
CA LEU A 84 -5.17 7.05 13.60
C LEU A 84 -4.57 8.44 13.42
N LEU A 85 -4.07 8.73 12.23
CA LEU A 85 -3.48 10.01 11.87
C LEU A 85 -4.23 10.55 10.66
N ALA A 86 -5.00 11.62 10.84
CA ALA A 86 -5.69 12.30 9.76
C ALA A 86 -4.83 13.47 9.26
N LEU A 87 -4.57 13.51 7.95
CA LEU A 87 -3.80 14.57 7.32
C LEU A 87 -4.40 14.94 5.96
N GLU A 88 -4.38 16.22 5.63
CA GLU A 88 -4.70 16.69 4.28
C GLU A 88 -3.61 16.31 3.26
N HIS A 89 -2.35 16.38 3.68
CA HIS A 89 -1.17 16.01 2.89
C HIS A 89 -0.37 14.93 3.60
N ILE A 90 0.06 13.92 2.86
CA ILE A 90 0.88 12.82 3.38
C ILE A 90 2.22 12.88 2.64
N GLY A 91 3.27 13.16 3.40
CA GLY A 91 4.66 13.23 2.93
C GLY A 91 5.61 12.80 4.05
N PRO A 92 6.82 12.32 3.73
CA PRO A 92 7.81 11.88 4.71
C PRO A 92 8.04 12.92 5.82
N GLU A 93 8.12 14.19 5.45
CA GLU A 93 8.33 15.34 6.34
C GLU A 93 7.21 15.52 7.39
N LEU A 94 6.02 14.98 7.15
CA LEU A 94 4.86 15.09 8.04
C LEU A 94 4.63 13.86 8.91
N ILE A 95 5.19 12.70 8.56
CA ILE A 95 4.89 11.45 9.27
C ILE A 95 6.11 10.72 9.82
N ASP A 96 7.31 10.86 9.24
CA ASP A 96 8.46 10.04 9.63
C ASP A 96 8.90 10.25 11.09
N PHE A 97 8.66 11.44 11.65
CA PHE A 97 8.96 11.75 13.05
C PHE A 97 8.04 11.01 14.03
N TYR A 98 6.87 10.55 13.59
CA TYR A 98 5.86 9.98 14.48
C TYR A 98 6.34 8.64 15.06
N PRO A 99 6.29 8.40 16.39
CA PRO A 99 7.01 7.30 17.05
C PRO A 99 6.26 5.96 16.94
N VAL A 100 6.14 5.46 15.71
CA VAL A 100 5.63 4.12 15.37
C VAL A 100 6.67 3.33 14.59
N ASP A 101 6.50 2.02 14.51
CA ASP A 101 7.41 1.12 13.78
C ASP A 101 7.12 1.09 12.28
N ALA A 102 5.84 1.24 11.89
CA ALA A 102 5.39 1.21 10.50
C ALA A 102 4.11 2.03 10.28
N PHE A 103 3.77 2.27 9.02
CA PHE A 103 2.56 2.98 8.61
C PHE A 103 1.67 2.13 7.72
N VAL A 104 0.35 2.29 7.90
CA VAL A 104 -0.69 1.71 7.05
C VAL A 104 -1.37 2.86 6.31
N ASN A 105 -1.26 2.88 4.99
CA ASN A 105 -1.88 3.90 4.17
C ASN A 105 -3.33 3.55 3.85
N THR A 106 -4.30 4.33 4.36
CA THR A 106 -5.71 4.23 3.94
C THR A 106 -6.16 5.43 3.11
N ALA A 107 -5.24 6.28 2.68
CA ALA A 107 -5.51 7.44 1.82
C ALA A 107 -5.40 7.05 0.33
N CYS A 108 -4.71 7.88 -0.47
CA CYS A 108 -4.44 7.58 -1.88
C CYS A 108 -3.60 6.30 -2.04
N PRO A 109 -4.07 5.26 -2.75
CA PRO A 109 -3.35 4.00 -2.93
C PRO A 109 -1.96 4.15 -3.56
N ARG A 110 -1.76 5.21 -4.35
CA ARG A 110 -0.50 5.49 -5.04
C ARG A 110 0.67 5.70 -4.10
N ILE A 111 0.43 6.29 -2.92
CA ILE A 111 1.52 6.68 -2.00
C ILE A 111 2.31 5.44 -1.57
N ALA A 112 1.61 4.35 -1.23
CA ALA A 112 2.25 3.11 -0.80
C ALA A 112 3.02 2.41 -1.92
N ILE A 113 2.75 2.71 -3.19
CA ILE A 113 3.35 2.03 -4.36
C ILE A 113 4.42 2.90 -5.03
N ASP A 114 4.08 4.14 -5.38
CA ASP A 114 4.93 5.06 -6.14
C ASP A 114 5.95 5.76 -5.21
N ASP A 115 5.57 6.09 -3.97
CA ASP A 115 6.38 6.92 -3.06
C ASP A 115 7.01 6.16 -1.89
N ALA A 116 6.78 4.84 -1.80
CA ALA A 116 7.19 4.02 -0.65
C ALA A 116 8.68 4.17 -0.29
N VAL A 117 9.54 4.35 -1.29
CA VAL A 117 11.00 4.49 -1.12
C VAL A 117 11.44 5.81 -0.48
N LYS A 118 10.54 6.80 -0.38
CA LYS A 118 10.83 8.12 0.19
C LYS A 118 10.65 8.17 1.70
N TYR A 119 9.93 7.22 2.28
CA TYR A 119 9.62 7.19 3.71
C TYR A 119 10.72 6.48 4.49
N ALA A 120 11.13 7.05 5.62
CA ALA A 120 12.13 6.43 6.48
C ALA A 120 11.62 5.15 7.17
N LYS A 121 10.29 5.03 7.32
CA LYS A 121 9.62 3.89 7.96
C LYS A 121 8.78 3.12 6.95
N PRO A 122 8.61 1.80 7.12
CA PRO A 122 7.80 1.00 6.22
C PRO A 122 6.38 1.55 6.07
N LEU A 123 5.92 1.68 4.82
CA LEU A 123 4.58 2.13 4.46
C LEU A 123 3.89 1.04 3.62
N ILE A 124 2.83 0.46 4.16
CA ILE A 124 2.10 -0.66 3.54
C ILE A 124 0.63 -0.32 3.29
N THR A 125 0.00 -1.08 2.40
CA THR A 125 -1.43 -0.99 2.08
C THR A 125 -2.28 -1.77 3.11
N PRO A 126 -3.61 -1.59 3.12
CA PRO A 126 -4.50 -2.35 3.99
C PRO A 126 -4.44 -3.86 3.71
N PHE A 127 -4.36 -4.27 2.42
CA PHE A 127 -4.21 -5.68 2.05
C PHE A 127 -2.91 -6.27 2.59
N GLU A 128 -1.81 -5.54 2.49
CA GLU A 128 -0.50 -5.99 2.97
C GLU A 128 -0.46 -6.13 4.47
N LEU A 129 -1.16 -5.25 5.20
CA LEU A 129 -1.34 -5.41 6.64
C LEU A 129 -2.08 -6.72 6.93
N GLU A 130 -3.19 -7.01 6.24
CA GLU A 130 -3.92 -8.27 6.41
C GLU A 130 -3.04 -9.49 6.17
N VAL A 131 -2.17 -9.44 5.17
CA VAL A 131 -1.19 -10.52 4.90
C VAL A 131 -0.15 -10.61 6.03
N SER A 132 0.41 -9.48 6.49
CA SER A 132 1.41 -9.46 7.57
C SER A 132 0.88 -10.00 8.90
N LEU A 133 -0.44 -9.87 9.13
CA LEU A 133 -1.14 -10.38 10.32
C LEU A 133 -1.68 -11.80 10.12
N GLY A 134 -1.50 -12.41 8.95
CA GLY A 134 -2.01 -13.75 8.63
C GLY A 134 -3.53 -13.84 8.44
N GLU A 135 -4.23 -12.71 8.34
CA GLU A 135 -5.68 -12.65 8.03
C GLU A 135 -5.95 -12.96 6.55
N LYS A 136 -4.96 -12.73 5.68
CA LYS A 136 -4.96 -13.14 4.27
C LYS A 136 -3.67 -13.89 3.92
N LYS A 137 -3.78 -14.76 2.92
CA LYS A 137 -2.65 -15.53 2.37
C LYS A 137 -2.13 -14.88 1.10
N TRP A 138 -0.83 -14.67 1.01
CA TRP A 138 -0.17 -14.08 -0.17
C TRP A 138 -0.39 -14.93 -1.43
N GLU A 139 -0.44 -16.25 -1.26
CA GLU A 139 -0.59 -17.25 -2.31
C GLU A 139 -1.94 -17.18 -3.02
N ASN A 140 -2.94 -16.58 -2.38
CA ASN A 140 -4.27 -16.38 -2.97
C ASN A 140 -4.29 -15.22 -3.98
N GLY A 141 -3.15 -14.57 -4.21
CA GLY A 141 -2.99 -13.46 -5.15
C GLY A 141 -2.91 -12.11 -4.43
N TYR A 142 -1.99 -11.27 -4.90
CA TYR A 142 -1.83 -9.92 -4.39
C TYR A 142 -2.99 -9.02 -4.85
N GLN A 143 -3.65 -8.37 -3.90
CA GLN A 143 -4.71 -7.41 -4.20
C GLN A 143 -4.15 -5.99 -4.21
N PHE A 144 -4.29 -5.32 -5.35
CA PHE A 144 -3.97 -3.91 -5.47
C PHE A 144 -4.99 -3.06 -4.70
N ASP A 145 -4.53 -2.02 -4.01
CA ASP A 145 -5.43 -1.16 -3.24
C ASP A 145 -6.18 -0.20 -4.18
N GLU A 146 -7.49 -0.16 -4.04
CA GLU A 146 -8.42 0.58 -4.89
C GLU A 146 -9.42 1.36 -4.01
N ILE A 147 -9.86 2.52 -4.51
CA ILE A 147 -10.96 3.29 -3.92
C ILE A 147 -12.18 3.07 -4.81
N PRO A 148 -13.25 2.43 -4.30
CA PRO A 148 -14.49 2.22 -5.05
C PRO A 148 -15.31 3.50 -5.20
#